data_AF-A0A5N6RS86-F1
#
_entry.id   AF-A0A5N6RS86-F1
#
_cell.length_a   1.000
_cell.length_b   1.000
_cell.length_c   1.000
_cell.angle_alpha   90.00
_cell.angle_beta   90.00
_cell.angle_gamma   90.00
#
_symmetry.space_group_name_H-M   'P 1'
#
loop_
_entity.id
_entity.type
_entity.pdbx_description
1 polymer ?
#
loop_
_entity_poly.entity_id
_entity_poly.type
_entity_poly.pdbx_seq_one_letter_code
_entity_poly.pdbx_strand_id
1 'polypeptide(L)'
;MAAMDDLLSFPLHESFNHDLAIRRFCPVRVEQERGDQWEWDEKKPCSPSDATAVLPCLPASEVDEFVDSFINMNHYDKDEIEAYSMVNDDVPKEEDDEIEDFHGGFPGMVPGVEEVSHGVDQGLHLVHLLLACAEAVECRDTQPAGSILAQIWDSATPFGDSLQRVSYCFAAGLESRLSLLQNVNANGTFTNGAIGNKCLVTREEKLEAFRLLHQTTPYIAFGFMAANEAICEAAQGKDSLHIIDLGMAHTLQWPSLIRALGSRPEGPPRLRITALVSDHNVLGLEGSMKELVEDASSLGITLEPAMISDPVTPSLLTIENLNLREGEALFVNSIMHLHKYVEESRGSLKLILQAIKKLCPIVLTVVEQDANHNGPFFLGRFLESLHYYSTIFDSLEVSLLRNSVRRMKIERLHFLEQIRNIVAFEGPYRIERHERVDQW
;
A
#
# COMPACT_ATOMS: atom_id res chain seq x y z
N MET A 1 30.24 13.73 -38.48
CA MET A 1 29.88 14.85 -37.60
C MET A 1 28.44 15.28 -37.88
N ALA A 2 27.53 14.31 -37.72
CA ALA A 2 26.07 14.35 -37.76
C ALA A 2 25.65 12.86 -37.80
N ALA A 3 24.69 12.45 -36.96
CA ALA A 3 24.28 11.08 -36.64
C ALA A 3 25.12 10.37 -35.57
N MET A 4 24.99 10.82 -34.31
CA MET A 4 25.15 9.96 -33.12
C MET A 4 24.57 10.57 -31.81
N ASP A 5 23.70 11.59 -31.90
CA ASP A 5 23.12 12.26 -30.71
C ASP A 5 21.64 11.92 -30.44
N ASP A 6 21.02 10.99 -31.19
CA ASP A 6 19.59 10.66 -31.05
C ASP A 6 19.28 9.40 -30.19
N LEU A 7 20.24 8.88 -29.41
CA LEU A 7 20.04 7.65 -28.60
C LEU A 7 19.99 7.85 -27.08
N LEU A 8 19.96 9.10 -26.59
CA LEU A 8 19.86 9.40 -25.15
C LEU A 8 18.70 10.34 -24.77
N SER A 9 17.73 10.50 -25.67
CA SER A 9 16.45 11.16 -25.36
C SER A 9 15.34 10.09 -25.28
N PHE A 10 15.21 9.44 -24.13
CA PHE A 10 14.02 8.62 -23.86
C PHE A 10 12.87 9.52 -23.42
N PRO A 11 11.69 9.47 -24.06
CA PRO A 11 10.56 10.25 -23.64
C PRO A 11 10.06 9.76 -22.28
N LEU A 12 9.80 10.68 -21.35
CA LEU A 12 9.21 10.49 -20.02
C LEU A 12 7.77 9.89 -20.04
N HIS A 13 7.34 9.31 -21.16
CA HIS A 13 5.95 8.93 -21.42
C HIS A 13 5.80 7.56 -22.11
N GLU A 14 6.69 6.59 -21.86
CA GLU A 14 6.33 5.20 -22.12
C GLU A 14 5.36 4.70 -21.04
N SER A 15 4.06 4.81 -21.35
CA SER A 15 3.00 4.07 -20.66
C SER A 15 3.32 2.58 -20.72
N PHE A 16 3.90 2.04 -19.65
CA PHE A 16 3.97 0.59 -19.47
C PHE A 16 2.56 0.03 -19.66
N ASN A 17 2.39 -0.94 -20.57
CA ASN A 17 1.08 -1.49 -20.84
C ASN A 17 0.67 -2.41 -19.68
N HIS A 18 -0.02 -1.83 -18.69
CA HIS A 18 -0.45 -2.52 -17.48
C HIS A 18 -1.31 -3.75 -17.78
N ASP A 19 -2.06 -3.78 -18.89
CA ASP A 19 -2.82 -4.96 -19.31
C ASP A 19 -1.90 -6.14 -19.65
N LEU A 20 -0.77 -5.88 -20.33
CA LEU A 20 0.23 -6.91 -20.63
C LEU A 20 0.93 -7.41 -19.35
N ALA A 21 1.18 -6.52 -18.40
CA ALA A 21 1.73 -6.90 -17.11
C ALA A 21 0.75 -7.79 -16.34
N ILE A 22 -0.51 -7.36 -16.17
CA ILE A 22 -1.55 -8.17 -15.52
C ILE A 22 -1.67 -9.54 -16.17
N ARG A 23 -1.66 -9.63 -17.51
CA ARG A 23 -1.67 -10.90 -18.26
C ARG A 23 -0.45 -11.79 -17.98
N ARG A 24 0.74 -11.22 -17.77
CA ARG A 24 1.96 -11.97 -17.44
C ARG A 24 1.89 -12.59 -16.04
N PHE A 25 1.22 -11.93 -15.09
CA PHE A 25 1.12 -12.40 -13.70
C PHE A 25 -0.18 -13.17 -13.41
N CYS A 26 -1.18 -13.14 -14.29
CA CYS A 26 -2.46 -13.82 -14.12
C CYS A 26 -2.83 -14.65 -15.37
N PRO A 27 -2.25 -15.86 -15.54
CA PRO A 27 -2.48 -16.69 -16.73
C PRO A 27 -3.91 -17.21 -16.87
N VAL A 28 -4.72 -17.23 -15.80
CA VAL A 28 -6.11 -17.73 -15.80
C VAL A 28 -7.02 -16.93 -16.75
N ARG A 29 -6.69 -15.66 -17.04
CA ARG A 29 -7.44 -14.85 -18.02
C ARG A 29 -7.09 -15.15 -19.49
N VAL A 30 -5.95 -15.80 -19.75
CA VAL A 30 -5.50 -16.16 -21.12
C VAL A 30 -6.19 -17.43 -21.63
N GLU A 31 -6.56 -18.34 -20.71
CA GLU A 31 -7.29 -19.57 -21.05
C GLU A 31 -8.78 -19.33 -21.34
N GLN A 32 -9.34 -18.20 -20.89
CA GLN A 32 -10.74 -17.83 -21.18
C GLN A 32 -10.93 -17.15 -22.55
N GLU A 33 -9.88 -16.54 -23.11
CA GLU A 33 -9.90 -15.89 -24.44
C GLU A 33 -9.49 -16.85 -25.58
N ARG A 34 -8.88 -18.00 -25.27
CA ARG A 34 -8.62 -19.09 -26.22
C ARG A 34 -9.67 -20.17 -26.03
N GLY A 35 -10.75 -20.03 -26.79
CA GLY A 35 -11.98 -20.81 -26.62
C GLY A 35 -11.78 -22.30 -26.36
N ASP A 36 -12.43 -22.76 -25.31
CA ASP A 36 -13.04 -24.08 -25.27
C ASP A 36 -14.49 -23.93 -24.81
N GLN A 37 -15.36 -24.55 -25.60
CA GLN A 37 -16.80 -24.59 -25.45
C GLN A 37 -17.13 -25.59 -24.34
N TRP A 38 -17.50 -25.10 -23.16
CA TRP A 38 -18.09 -25.96 -22.12
C TRP A 38 -19.60 -25.86 -22.26
N GLU A 39 -20.22 -26.89 -22.85
CA GLU A 39 -21.67 -27.10 -22.79
C GLU A 39 -22.08 -27.21 -21.33
N TRP A 40 -22.84 -26.22 -20.84
CA TRP A 40 -23.55 -26.32 -19.59
C TRP A 40 -24.81 -27.16 -19.82
N ASP A 41 -24.87 -28.35 -19.20
CA ASP A 41 -26.07 -29.16 -19.12
C ASP A 41 -27.25 -28.34 -18.58
N GLU A 42 -28.25 -28.13 -19.44
CA GLU A 42 -29.51 -27.49 -19.09
C GLU A 42 -30.25 -28.29 -18.00
N LYS A 43 -30.23 -27.79 -16.76
CA LYS A 43 -31.32 -28.07 -15.81
C LYS A 43 -32.31 -26.91 -15.84
N LYS A 44 -33.49 -27.24 -16.37
CA LYS A 44 -34.68 -26.40 -16.58
C LYS A 44 -35.00 -25.41 -15.44
N PRO A 45 -35.52 -24.22 -15.78
CA PRO A 45 -36.00 -23.25 -14.80
C PRO A 45 -37.38 -23.66 -14.26
N CYS A 46 -37.56 -23.62 -12.94
CA CYS A 46 -38.89 -23.61 -12.33
C CYS A 46 -39.47 -22.20 -12.39
N SER A 47 -40.65 -22.08 -12.99
CA SER A 47 -41.47 -20.86 -13.08
C SER A 47 -42.11 -20.46 -11.74
N PRO A 48 -42.55 -19.19 -11.58
CA PRO A 48 -42.99 -18.63 -10.31
C PRO A 48 -44.50 -18.81 -10.09
N SER A 49 -44.91 -19.34 -8.93
CA SER A 49 -46.24 -19.07 -8.37
C SER A 49 -46.26 -19.32 -6.86
N ASP A 50 -46.59 -18.26 -6.13
CA ASP A 50 -47.26 -18.21 -4.82
C ASP A 50 -46.77 -19.11 -3.69
N ALA A 51 -45.95 -18.51 -2.83
CA ALA A 51 -46.01 -18.77 -1.39
C ALA A 51 -45.70 -17.48 -0.62
N THR A 52 -46.75 -16.77 -0.28
CA THR A 52 -46.81 -15.82 0.84
C THR A 52 -46.31 -16.51 2.12
N ALA A 53 -45.08 -16.22 2.52
CA ALA A 53 -44.59 -16.50 3.86
C ALA A 53 -43.68 -15.35 4.30
N VAL A 54 -44.27 -14.44 5.06
CA VAL A 54 -43.56 -13.45 5.88
C VAL A 54 -42.69 -14.22 6.87
N LEU A 55 -41.37 -14.10 6.75
CA LEU A 55 -40.43 -14.50 7.82
C LEU A 55 -40.11 -13.26 8.67
N PRO A 56 -40.13 -13.35 10.01
CA PRO A 56 -40.02 -12.17 10.87
C PRO A 56 -38.58 -11.66 10.92
N CYS A 57 -38.42 -10.34 10.79
CA CYS A 57 -37.20 -9.64 11.14
C CYS A 57 -36.86 -9.91 12.61
N LEU A 58 -35.66 -10.41 12.88
CA LEU A 58 -35.11 -10.41 14.24
C LEU A 58 -34.82 -8.96 14.67
N PRO A 59 -35.22 -8.53 15.87
CA PRO A 59 -34.99 -7.17 16.33
C PRO A 59 -33.49 -6.94 16.62
N ALA A 60 -33.03 -5.73 16.32
CA ALA A 60 -31.65 -5.26 16.43
C ALA A 60 -31.11 -5.15 17.87
N SER A 61 -31.68 -5.87 18.85
CA SER A 61 -31.33 -5.77 20.27
C SER A 61 -30.58 -6.99 20.82
N GLU A 62 -30.24 -7.98 20.00
CA GLU A 62 -29.49 -9.17 20.44
C GLU A 62 -28.06 -9.25 19.85
N VAL A 63 -27.60 -8.19 19.15
CA VAL A 63 -26.20 -8.06 18.67
C VAL A 63 -25.37 -7.19 19.62
N ASP A 64 -26.01 -6.43 20.52
CA ASP A 64 -25.33 -5.47 21.38
C ASP A 64 -24.75 -6.09 22.68
N GLU A 65 -25.21 -7.26 23.13
CA GLU A 65 -24.73 -7.87 24.40
C GLU A 65 -23.43 -8.69 24.28
N PHE A 66 -22.98 -9.04 23.07
CA PHE A 66 -21.74 -9.81 22.87
C PHE A 66 -20.50 -8.93 22.60
N VAL A 67 -20.70 -7.66 22.21
CA VAL A 67 -19.62 -6.73 21.83
C VAL A 67 -19.12 -5.88 23.01
N ASP A 68 -19.91 -5.78 24.08
CA ASP A 68 -19.59 -4.94 25.26
C ASP A 68 -18.60 -5.59 26.26
N SER A 69 -18.18 -6.84 26.06
CA SER A 69 -17.24 -7.50 26.99
C SER A 69 -15.76 -7.21 26.72
N PHE A 70 -15.42 -6.53 25.62
CA PHE A 70 -14.02 -6.26 25.23
C PHE A 70 -13.61 -4.78 25.25
N ILE A 71 -14.53 -3.87 25.55
CA ILE A 71 -14.24 -2.43 25.57
C ILE A 71 -14.38 -1.91 27.00
N ASN A 72 -13.31 -2.06 27.79
CA ASN A 72 -13.07 -1.19 28.92
C ASN A 72 -11.60 -1.24 29.32
N MET A 73 -10.80 -0.30 28.81
CA MET A 73 -9.89 0.48 29.64
C MET A 73 -9.27 1.67 28.89
N ASN A 74 -9.55 2.84 29.45
CA ASN A 74 -8.69 4.03 29.58
C ASN A 74 -8.65 5.07 28.45
N HIS A 75 -9.47 6.11 28.69
CA HIS A 75 -9.23 7.50 28.34
C HIS A 75 -7.81 7.97 28.66
N TYR A 76 -7.22 8.75 27.74
CA TYR A 76 -6.29 9.83 28.08
C TYR A 76 -6.52 11.03 27.15
N ASP A 77 -7.02 12.12 27.75
CA ASP A 77 -6.91 13.48 27.23
C ASP A 77 -5.46 13.97 27.37
N LYS A 78 -4.95 14.72 26.38
CA LYS A 78 -4.59 16.12 26.61
C LYS A 78 -4.08 16.87 25.38
N ASP A 79 -4.65 18.06 25.28
CA ASP A 79 -4.30 19.23 24.50
C ASP A 79 -2.90 19.84 24.76
N GLU A 80 -2.53 20.70 23.81
CA GLU A 80 -1.63 21.87 23.88
C GLU A 80 -0.09 21.64 24.00
N ILE A 81 0.70 22.20 23.07
CA ILE A 81 1.37 23.52 23.22
C ILE A 81 2.11 23.93 21.93
N GLU A 82 2.12 25.25 21.75
CA GLU A 82 2.60 26.13 20.70
C GLU A 82 4.12 26.15 20.38
N ALA A 83 4.36 26.51 19.10
CA ALA A 83 5.38 27.41 18.53
C ALA A 83 6.61 27.81 19.37
N TYR A 84 7.81 27.57 18.80
CA TYR A 84 8.93 28.52 18.86
C TYR A 84 9.76 28.48 17.57
N SER A 85 10.02 29.67 17.03
CA SER A 85 11.01 29.95 15.99
C SER A 85 12.42 29.96 16.57
N MET A 86 13.43 29.66 15.75
CA MET A 86 14.63 30.48 15.54
C MET A 86 15.55 29.81 14.51
N VAL A 87 16.15 30.68 13.72
CA VAL A 87 17.07 30.50 12.59
C VAL A 87 18.41 29.94 13.06
N ASN A 88 19.07 29.11 12.24
CA ASN A 88 20.48 29.29 11.88
C ASN A 88 20.87 28.40 10.71
N ASP A 89 21.48 29.07 9.72
CA ASP A 89 22.23 28.54 8.60
C ASP A 89 23.40 27.67 9.07
N ASP A 90 23.66 26.57 8.38
CA ASP A 90 25.00 26.19 7.91
C ASP A 90 24.92 24.92 7.05
N VAL A 91 25.25 25.10 5.77
CA VAL A 91 25.34 24.05 4.74
C VAL A 91 26.78 23.54 4.66
N PRO A 92 27.01 22.22 4.68
CA PRO A 92 28.17 21.65 4.03
C PRO A 92 27.78 20.88 2.76
N LYS A 93 28.67 21.00 1.79
CA LYS A 93 28.57 20.62 0.37
C LYS A 93 28.64 19.10 0.17
N GLU A 94 27.94 18.66 -0.87
CA GLU A 94 27.99 17.33 -1.46
C GLU A 94 29.36 17.08 -2.13
N GLU A 95 29.90 15.88 -1.97
CA GLU A 95 30.97 15.33 -2.82
C GLU A 95 30.40 14.11 -3.56
N ASP A 96 30.47 14.19 -4.88
CA ASP A 96 30.06 13.16 -5.85
C ASP A 96 31.05 11.99 -5.84
N ASP A 97 30.56 10.75 -5.69
CA ASP A 97 31.33 9.54 -6.00
C ASP A 97 30.79 8.89 -7.28
N GLU A 98 31.60 8.96 -8.33
CA GLU A 98 31.42 8.30 -9.62
C GLU A 98 31.56 6.76 -9.49
N ILE A 99 30.61 5.99 -10.03
CA ILE A 99 30.68 4.53 -10.12
C ILE A 99 31.09 4.13 -11.54
N GLU A 100 32.22 3.43 -11.67
CA GLU A 100 32.72 2.86 -12.92
C GLU A 100 31.86 1.69 -13.45
N ASP A 101 31.52 1.74 -14.74
CA ASP A 101 30.82 0.71 -15.50
C ASP A 101 31.68 -0.57 -15.68
N PHE A 102 31.18 -1.71 -15.18
CA PHE A 102 31.72 -3.03 -15.50
C PHE A 102 30.83 -3.75 -16.54
N HIS A 103 31.23 -3.69 -17.81
CA HIS A 103 30.70 -4.55 -18.87
C HIS A 103 31.35 -5.95 -18.81
N GLY A 104 30.67 -6.91 -18.20
CA GLY A 104 31.01 -8.33 -18.27
C GLY A 104 29.76 -9.18 -18.51
N GLY A 105 29.57 -9.65 -19.73
CA GLY A 105 28.48 -10.58 -20.08
C GLY A 105 28.73 -11.97 -19.46
N PHE A 106 27.76 -12.49 -18.71
CA PHE A 106 27.75 -13.87 -18.24
C PHE A 106 26.82 -14.73 -19.10
N PRO A 107 27.26 -15.88 -19.63
CA PRO A 107 26.37 -16.84 -20.27
C PRO A 107 25.56 -17.58 -19.19
N GLY A 108 24.27 -17.79 -19.46
CA GLY A 108 23.36 -18.48 -18.54
C GLY A 108 23.83 -19.89 -18.22
N MET A 109 24.26 -20.10 -16.98
CA MET A 109 24.61 -21.40 -16.43
C MET A 109 23.46 -21.86 -15.52
N VAL A 110 22.88 -23.02 -15.82
CA VAL A 110 21.88 -23.66 -14.95
C VAL A 110 22.61 -24.18 -13.70
N PRO A 111 22.17 -23.85 -12.48
CA PRO A 111 22.87 -24.27 -11.26
C PRO A 111 22.94 -25.79 -11.12
N GLY A 112 24.07 -26.31 -10.64
CA GLY A 112 24.23 -27.73 -10.36
C GLY A 112 23.40 -28.18 -9.16
N VAL A 113 23.00 -29.46 -9.12
CA VAL A 113 22.14 -30.03 -8.04
C VAL A 113 22.71 -29.82 -6.63
N GLU A 114 24.04 -29.80 -6.48
CA GLU A 114 24.73 -29.53 -5.21
C GLU A 114 24.66 -28.06 -4.78
N GLU A 115 24.71 -27.10 -5.72
CA GLU A 115 24.51 -25.68 -5.44
C GLU A 115 23.06 -25.40 -5.01
N VAL A 116 22.10 -26.13 -5.60
CA VAL A 116 20.69 -26.04 -5.23
C VAL A 116 20.45 -26.58 -3.82
N SER A 117 21.04 -27.72 -3.43
CA SER A 117 20.90 -28.25 -2.07
C SER A 117 21.55 -27.36 -1.01
N HIS A 118 22.75 -26.82 -1.29
CA HIS A 118 23.42 -25.90 -0.37
C HIS A 118 22.66 -24.58 -0.20
N GLY A 119 22.05 -24.06 -1.27
CA GLY A 119 21.21 -22.86 -1.19
C GLY A 119 19.94 -23.08 -0.35
N VAL A 120 19.31 -24.25 -0.44
CA VAL A 120 18.13 -24.61 0.38
C VAL A 120 18.49 -24.68 1.86
N ASP A 121 19.62 -25.31 2.21
CA ASP A 121 20.06 -25.42 3.60
C ASP A 121 20.42 -24.06 4.21
N GLN A 122 21.06 -23.18 3.43
CA GLN A 122 21.36 -21.80 3.85
C GLN A 122 20.09 -20.97 4.05
N GLY A 123 19.11 -21.13 3.16
CA GLY A 123 17.80 -20.48 3.28
C GLY A 123 17.04 -20.91 4.54
N LEU A 124 16.94 -22.21 4.77
CA LEU A 124 16.31 -22.75 5.98
C LEU A 124 17.01 -22.28 7.26
N HIS A 125 18.34 -22.18 7.23
CA HIS A 125 19.11 -21.64 8.35
C HIS A 125 18.77 -20.16 8.61
N LEU A 126 18.70 -19.32 7.58
CA LEU A 126 18.31 -17.91 7.69
C LEU A 126 16.91 -17.74 8.31
N VAL A 127 15.95 -18.57 7.89
CA VAL A 127 14.59 -18.56 8.47
C VAL A 127 14.65 -18.90 9.96
N HIS A 128 15.38 -19.96 10.35
CA HIS A 128 15.52 -20.31 11.76
C HIS A 128 16.18 -19.19 12.58
N LEU A 129 17.19 -18.52 12.05
CA LEU A 129 17.83 -17.38 12.71
C LEU A 129 16.85 -16.22 12.90
N LEU A 130 16.06 -15.87 11.88
CA LEU A 130 15.04 -14.82 11.97
C LEU A 130 14.02 -15.12 13.07
N LEU A 131 13.52 -16.36 13.13
CA LEU A 131 12.54 -16.78 14.14
C LEU A 131 13.15 -16.75 15.55
N ALA A 132 14.35 -17.30 15.72
CA ALA A 132 15.04 -17.28 17.01
C ALA A 132 15.36 -15.84 17.46
N CYS A 133 15.72 -14.95 16.54
CA CYS A 133 15.95 -13.55 16.84
C CYS A 133 14.65 -12.86 17.26
N ALA A 134 13.55 -13.09 16.54
CA ALA A 134 12.25 -12.54 16.89
C ALA A 134 11.78 -13.00 18.28
N GLU A 135 11.97 -14.28 18.61
CA GLU A 135 11.64 -14.85 19.93
C GLU A 135 12.48 -14.20 21.03
N ALA A 136 13.80 -14.10 20.84
CA ALA A 136 14.68 -13.43 21.80
C ALA A 136 14.30 -11.94 22.00
N VAL A 137 13.91 -11.24 20.93
CA VAL A 137 13.43 -9.86 21.00
C VAL A 137 12.09 -9.77 21.77
N GLU A 138 11.18 -10.72 21.58
CA GLU A 138 9.91 -10.78 22.33
C GLU A 138 10.14 -11.02 23.83
N CYS A 139 11.06 -11.93 24.18
CA CYS A 139 11.51 -12.20 25.55
C CYS A 139 12.31 -11.06 26.18
N ARG A 140 12.65 -10.00 25.40
CA ARG A 140 13.53 -8.89 25.80
C ARG A 140 14.95 -9.32 26.17
N ASP A 141 15.39 -10.45 25.63
CA ASP A 141 16.73 -10.98 25.79
C ASP A 141 17.70 -10.30 24.80
N THR A 142 18.10 -9.08 25.14
CA THR A 142 18.87 -8.21 24.22
C THR A 142 20.24 -8.77 23.81
N GLN A 143 20.89 -9.55 24.68
CA GLN A 143 22.21 -10.14 24.40
C GLN A 143 22.13 -11.31 23.39
N PRO A 144 21.27 -12.34 23.59
CA PRO A 144 20.98 -13.33 22.55
C PRO A 144 20.48 -12.71 21.26
N ALA A 145 19.52 -11.77 21.34
CA ALA A 145 18.97 -11.11 20.15
C ALA A 145 20.05 -10.43 19.30
N GLY A 146 20.94 -9.64 19.93
CA GLY A 146 22.05 -9.01 19.21
C GLY A 146 23.04 -10.00 18.59
N SER A 147 23.30 -11.11 19.27
CA SER A 147 24.22 -12.16 18.78
C SER A 147 23.65 -12.96 17.61
N ILE A 148 22.33 -13.23 17.62
CA ILE A 148 21.63 -13.89 16.51
C ILE A 148 21.51 -12.91 15.32
N LEU A 149 21.20 -11.64 15.60
CA LEU A 149 21.13 -10.61 14.56
C LEU A 149 22.46 -10.42 13.82
N ALA A 150 23.59 -10.47 14.52
CA ALA A 150 24.92 -10.46 13.90
C ALA A 150 25.10 -11.63 12.90
N GLN A 151 24.67 -12.84 13.27
CA GLN A 151 24.71 -14.01 12.37
C GLN A 151 23.78 -13.84 11.15
N ILE A 152 22.63 -13.20 11.32
CA ILE A 152 21.73 -12.88 10.20
C ILE A 152 22.43 -11.94 9.23
N TRP A 153 23.12 -10.90 9.73
CA TRP A 153 23.84 -9.95 8.87
C TRP A 153 24.99 -10.56 8.09
N ASP A 154 25.62 -11.62 8.59
CA ASP A 154 26.66 -12.36 7.85
C ASP A 154 26.10 -13.08 6.61
N SER A 155 24.79 -13.36 6.58
CA SER A 155 24.13 -14.17 5.54
C SER A 155 23.09 -13.39 4.70
N ALA A 156 22.51 -12.33 5.26
CA ALA A 156 21.48 -11.51 4.62
C ALA A 156 22.12 -10.38 3.80
N THR A 157 21.72 -10.24 2.54
CA THR A 157 22.29 -9.24 1.63
C THR A 157 21.21 -8.71 0.68
N PRO A 158 21.21 -7.40 0.35
CA PRO A 158 20.26 -6.82 -0.59
C PRO A 158 20.53 -7.24 -2.05
N PHE A 159 21.65 -7.91 -2.32
CA PHE A 159 22.06 -8.36 -3.66
C PHE A 159 21.88 -9.87 -3.88
N GLY A 160 21.54 -10.61 -2.82
CA GLY A 160 21.39 -12.06 -2.83
C GLY A 160 20.12 -12.55 -3.51
N ASP A 161 19.72 -13.80 -3.22
CA ASP A 161 18.42 -14.35 -3.64
C ASP A 161 17.24 -13.70 -2.88
N SER A 162 16.00 -14.08 -3.21
CA SER A 162 14.80 -13.51 -2.60
C SER A 162 14.79 -13.63 -1.08
N LEU A 163 15.23 -14.78 -0.55
CA LEU A 163 15.24 -15.08 0.87
C LEU A 163 16.30 -14.25 1.61
N GLN A 164 17.49 -14.09 1.05
CA GLN A 164 18.52 -13.22 1.61
C GLN A 164 18.06 -11.76 1.67
N ARG A 165 17.36 -11.29 0.62
CA ARG A 165 16.86 -9.91 0.55
C ARG A 165 15.69 -9.61 1.47
N VAL A 166 14.72 -10.53 1.59
CA VAL A 166 13.64 -10.37 2.57
C VAL A 166 14.19 -10.46 3.99
N SER A 167 15.13 -11.39 4.24
CA SER A 167 15.81 -11.50 5.54
C SER A 167 16.54 -10.22 5.92
N TYR A 168 17.18 -9.54 4.97
CA TYR A 168 17.80 -8.22 5.19
C TYR A 168 16.78 -7.18 5.69
N CYS A 169 15.58 -7.15 5.11
CA CYS A 169 14.52 -6.22 5.51
C CYS A 169 13.99 -6.53 6.92
N PHE A 170 13.79 -7.82 7.24
CA PHE A 170 13.35 -8.24 8.58
C PHE A 170 14.43 -8.02 9.64
N ALA A 171 15.72 -8.24 9.31
CA ALA A 171 16.84 -7.93 10.18
C ALA A 171 16.87 -6.43 10.54
N ALA A 172 16.69 -5.54 9.57
CA ALA A 172 16.58 -4.10 9.81
C ALA A 172 15.37 -3.73 10.71
N GLY A 173 14.24 -4.42 10.53
CA GLY A 173 13.06 -4.28 11.40
C GLY A 173 13.32 -4.73 12.84
N LEU A 174 13.97 -5.88 13.02
CA LEU A 174 14.35 -6.43 14.33
C LEU A 174 15.39 -5.56 15.04
N GLU A 175 16.38 -5.06 14.30
CA GLU A 175 17.38 -4.10 14.80
C GLU A 175 16.72 -2.83 15.31
N SER A 176 15.75 -2.30 14.55
CA SER A 176 14.96 -1.13 14.95
C SER A 176 14.17 -1.41 16.22
N ARG A 177 13.51 -2.56 16.32
CA ARG A 177 12.76 -2.97 17.53
C ARG A 177 13.68 -3.11 18.74
N LEU A 178 14.83 -3.77 18.58
CA LEU A 178 15.81 -3.98 19.64
C LEU A 178 16.36 -2.64 20.17
N SER A 179 16.65 -1.70 19.27
CA SER A 179 17.06 -0.34 19.62
C SER A 179 15.99 0.39 20.43
N LEU A 180 14.71 0.24 20.07
CA LEU A 180 13.60 0.82 20.83
C LEU A 180 13.45 0.21 22.23
N LEU A 181 13.66 -1.11 22.37
CA LEU A 181 13.60 -1.80 23.66
C LEU A 181 14.73 -1.38 24.62
N GLN A 182 15.91 -1.02 24.10
CA GLN A 182 17.03 -0.53 24.91
C GLN A 182 16.79 0.88 25.47
N ASN A 183 15.90 1.65 24.84
CA ASN A 183 15.54 3.02 25.22
C ASN A 183 14.25 3.10 26.06
N VAL A 184 13.96 2.04 26.82
CA VAL A 184 12.83 2.01 27.75
C VAL A 184 13.29 2.57 29.10
N ASN A 185 12.66 3.64 29.57
CA ASN A 185 12.91 4.19 30.89
C ASN A 185 12.48 3.20 32.00
N ALA A 186 12.98 3.39 33.22
CA ALA A 186 12.63 2.59 34.41
C ALA A 186 11.11 2.51 34.70
N ASN A 187 10.29 3.37 34.07
CA ASN A 187 8.84 3.42 34.20
C ASN A 187 8.11 2.58 33.13
N GLY A 188 8.82 1.79 32.31
CA GLY A 188 8.24 0.96 31.25
C GLY A 188 7.76 1.74 30.03
N THR A 189 7.98 3.05 29.98
CA THR A 189 7.68 3.90 28.84
C THR A 189 8.88 4.01 27.89
N PHE A 190 8.63 3.84 26.60
CA PHE A 190 9.62 4.06 25.55
C PHE A 190 9.96 5.56 25.49
N THR A 191 11.23 5.94 25.61
CA THR A 191 11.63 7.30 25.24
C THR A 191 11.62 7.40 23.73
N ASN A 192 10.50 7.82 23.16
CA ASN A 192 10.43 8.20 21.74
C ASN A 192 11.15 9.54 21.46
N GLY A 193 11.64 10.21 22.51
CA GLY A 193 12.48 11.38 22.41
C GLY A 193 13.96 11.04 22.23
N ALA A 194 14.44 11.16 20.99
CA ALA A 194 15.84 11.45 20.65
C ALA A 194 16.88 10.30 20.54
N ILE A 195 16.53 9.13 20.01
CA ILE A 195 17.52 8.26 19.35
C ILE A 195 16.98 7.81 17.98
N GLY A 196 17.56 8.37 16.91
CA GLY A 196 17.61 7.73 15.59
C GLY A 196 16.35 7.73 14.72
N ASN A 197 15.29 8.49 15.03
CA ASN A 197 14.07 8.55 14.23
C ASN A 197 14.21 9.34 12.90
N LYS A 198 15.38 9.30 12.27
CA LYS A 198 15.49 9.60 10.85
C LYS A 198 15.14 8.30 10.13
N CYS A 199 13.89 8.16 9.69
CA CYS A 199 13.68 7.49 8.42
C CYS A 199 14.63 8.21 7.44
N LEU A 200 15.76 7.57 7.10
CA LEU A 200 16.73 8.16 6.16
C LEU A 200 16.12 8.29 4.76
N VAL A 201 14.97 7.65 4.55
CA VAL A 201 14.19 7.69 3.33
C VAL A 201 13.23 8.88 3.36
N THR A 202 13.44 9.81 2.45
CA THR A 202 12.56 10.94 2.18
C THR A 202 11.21 10.48 1.63
N ARG A 203 10.19 11.33 1.73
CA ARG A 203 8.86 11.02 1.17
C ARG A 203 8.92 10.88 -0.35
N GLU A 204 9.75 11.71 -0.99
CA GLU A 204 9.99 11.73 -2.42
C GLU A 204 10.54 10.38 -2.90
N GLU A 205 11.47 9.80 -2.15
CA GLU A 205 12.00 8.45 -2.38
C GLU A 205 10.92 7.36 -2.19
N LYS A 206 10.08 7.45 -1.15
CA LYS A 206 8.95 6.52 -0.96
C LYS A 206 7.98 6.58 -2.13
N LEU A 207 7.67 7.79 -2.60
CA LEU A 207 6.79 8.01 -3.72
C LEU A 207 7.41 7.53 -5.04
N GLU A 208 8.72 7.73 -5.23
CA GLU A 208 9.46 7.18 -6.36
C GLU A 208 9.39 5.65 -6.38
N ALA A 209 9.65 5.01 -5.25
CA ALA A 209 9.57 3.56 -5.12
C ALA A 209 8.16 3.02 -5.37
N PHE A 210 7.12 3.73 -4.91
CA PHE A 210 5.73 3.39 -5.21
C PHE A 210 5.43 3.51 -6.72
N ARG A 211 5.89 4.57 -7.38
CA ARG A 211 5.77 4.72 -8.85
C ARG A 211 6.46 3.57 -9.58
N LEU A 212 7.66 3.20 -9.16
CA LEU A 212 8.40 2.08 -9.73
C LEU A 212 7.66 0.76 -9.51
N LEU A 213 7.08 0.53 -8.32
CA LEU A 213 6.27 -0.64 -8.04
C LEU A 213 5.07 -0.74 -9.00
N HIS A 214 4.33 0.36 -9.17
CA HIS A 214 3.22 0.46 -10.13
C HIS A 214 3.65 0.23 -11.60
N GLN A 215 4.85 0.67 -11.98
CA GLN A 215 5.37 0.51 -13.34
C GLN A 215 5.94 -0.88 -13.63
N THR A 216 6.36 -1.63 -12.60
CA THR A 216 7.09 -2.89 -12.79
C THR A 216 6.27 -4.12 -12.40
N THR A 217 5.22 -3.94 -11.61
CA THR A 217 4.38 -5.02 -11.08
C THR A 217 2.90 -4.71 -11.30
N PRO A 218 2.03 -5.73 -11.32
CA PRO A 218 0.59 -5.51 -11.48
C PRO A 218 -0.11 -5.14 -10.17
N TYR A 219 0.57 -5.17 -9.01
CA TYR A 219 -0.07 -5.14 -7.69
C TYR A 219 -0.97 -3.91 -7.52
N ILE A 220 -0.41 -2.74 -7.85
CA ILE A 220 -1.10 -1.46 -7.73
C ILE A 220 -2.05 -1.23 -8.91
N ALA A 221 -1.59 -1.54 -10.12
CA ALA A 221 -2.36 -1.30 -11.35
C ALA A 221 -3.65 -2.14 -11.40
N PHE A 222 -3.62 -3.37 -10.89
CA PHE A 222 -4.79 -4.22 -10.75
C PHE A 222 -5.85 -3.56 -9.84
N GLY A 223 -5.44 -3.04 -8.69
CA GLY A 223 -6.33 -2.32 -7.78
C GLY A 223 -6.94 -1.07 -8.42
N PHE A 224 -6.13 -0.25 -9.09
CA PHE A 224 -6.62 0.91 -9.83
C PHE A 224 -7.62 0.54 -10.93
N MET A 225 -7.32 -0.49 -11.71
CA MET A 225 -8.22 -0.97 -12.78
C MET A 225 -9.55 -1.44 -12.19
N ALA A 226 -9.54 -2.26 -11.15
CA ALA A 226 -10.76 -2.77 -10.51
C ALA A 226 -11.62 -1.63 -9.92
N ALA A 227 -10.99 -0.67 -9.24
CA ALA A 227 -11.69 0.49 -8.69
C ALA A 227 -12.27 1.38 -9.80
N ASN A 228 -11.50 1.63 -10.86
CA ASN A 228 -11.95 2.45 -11.98
C ASN A 228 -13.10 1.80 -12.75
N GLU A 229 -13.07 0.48 -12.94
CA GLU A 229 -14.17 -0.26 -13.56
C GLU A 229 -15.46 -0.12 -12.75
N ALA A 230 -15.40 -0.35 -11.43
CA ALA A 230 -16.56 -0.21 -10.55
C ALA A 230 -17.13 1.23 -10.55
N ILE A 231 -16.25 2.25 -10.58
CA ILE A 231 -16.66 3.64 -10.71
C ILE A 231 -17.32 3.89 -12.08
N CYS A 232 -16.73 3.43 -13.18
CA CYS A 232 -17.27 3.60 -14.53
C CYS A 232 -18.64 2.94 -14.69
N GLU A 233 -18.82 1.71 -14.21
CA GLU A 233 -20.10 1.00 -14.23
C GLU A 233 -21.18 1.79 -13.48
N ALA A 234 -20.87 2.27 -12.28
CA ALA A 234 -21.80 3.04 -11.47
C ALA A 234 -22.02 4.49 -11.97
N ALA A 235 -21.14 5.01 -12.82
CA ALA A 235 -21.23 6.33 -13.44
C ALA A 235 -22.05 6.36 -14.74
N GLN A 236 -22.49 5.21 -15.26
CA GLN A 236 -23.30 5.14 -16.48
C GLN A 236 -24.55 6.03 -16.40
N GLY A 237 -24.80 6.80 -17.46
CA GLY A 237 -25.92 7.75 -17.52
C GLY A 237 -25.85 8.93 -16.55
N LYS A 238 -24.71 9.16 -15.87
CA LYS A 238 -24.48 10.34 -15.02
C LYS A 238 -23.59 11.36 -15.73
N ASP A 239 -24.03 12.61 -15.69
CA ASP A 239 -23.37 13.74 -16.37
C ASP A 239 -22.45 14.57 -15.46
N SER A 240 -22.58 14.42 -14.14
CA SER A 240 -21.82 15.18 -13.14
C SER A 240 -21.35 14.21 -12.06
N LEU A 241 -20.04 13.99 -11.97
CA LEU A 241 -19.42 13.04 -11.05
C LEU A 241 -18.58 13.78 -10.02
N HIS A 242 -18.62 13.34 -8.77
CA HIS A 242 -17.72 13.80 -7.72
C HIS A 242 -17.06 12.59 -7.05
N ILE A 243 -15.73 12.53 -7.13
CA ILE A 243 -14.92 11.48 -6.52
C ILE A 243 -14.17 12.08 -5.33
N ILE A 244 -14.33 11.48 -4.15
CA ILE A 244 -13.49 11.76 -2.99
C ILE A 244 -12.44 10.65 -2.89
N ASP A 245 -11.16 11.03 -2.93
CA ASP A 245 -10.06 10.09 -2.72
C ASP A 245 -9.48 10.25 -1.32
N LEU A 246 -9.53 9.15 -0.57
CA LEU A 246 -9.04 9.09 0.80
C LEU A 246 -7.53 8.79 0.80
N GLY A 247 -6.73 9.77 1.20
CA GLY A 247 -5.29 9.60 1.38
C GLY A 247 -4.46 9.77 0.11
N MET A 248 -4.94 10.57 -0.84
CA MET A 248 -4.28 10.71 -2.14
C MET A 248 -2.84 11.21 -2.00
N ALA A 249 -1.87 10.38 -2.44
CA ALA A 249 -0.46 10.74 -2.47
C ALA A 249 0.08 11.05 -3.88
N HIS A 250 -0.66 10.67 -4.93
CA HIS A 250 -0.30 10.82 -6.34
C HIS A 250 -1.55 10.73 -7.23
N THR A 251 -1.41 11.07 -8.52
CA THR A 251 -2.52 11.00 -9.49
C THR A 251 -2.54 9.74 -10.36
N LEU A 252 -1.68 8.74 -10.13
CA LEU A 252 -1.47 7.58 -11.03
C LEU A 252 -2.74 6.82 -11.47
N GLN A 253 -3.77 6.73 -10.63
CA GLN A 253 -5.02 6.04 -10.95
C GLN A 253 -5.84 6.77 -12.03
N TRP A 254 -5.89 8.09 -11.96
CA TRP A 254 -6.89 8.92 -12.63
C TRP A 254 -6.75 9.04 -14.15
N PRO A 255 -5.55 9.08 -14.76
CA PRO A 255 -5.42 9.15 -16.21
C PRO A 255 -6.15 8.02 -16.94
N SER A 256 -6.21 6.82 -16.35
CA SER A 256 -6.94 5.70 -16.94
C SER A 256 -8.46 5.86 -16.82
N LEU A 257 -8.95 6.31 -15.66
CA LEU A 257 -10.37 6.61 -15.44
C LEU A 257 -10.86 7.72 -16.38
N ILE A 258 -10.10 8.81 -16.51
CA ILE A 258 -10.46 9.96 -17.35
C ILE A 258 -10.56 9.52 -18.82
N ARG A 259 -9.62 8.69 -19.31
CA ARG A 259 -9.71 8.12 -20.67
C ARG A 259 -10.97 7.26 -20.86
N ALA A 260 -11.31 6.43 -19.87
CA ALA A 260 -12.52 5.61 -19.92
C ALA A 260 -13.80 6.47 -19.94
N LEU A 261 -13.89 7.46 -19.04
CA LEU A 261 -15.02 8.39 -18.97
C LEU A 261 -15.16 9.25 -20.24
N GLY A 262 -14.04 9.68 -20.84
CA GLY A 262 -14.04 10.49 -22.05
C GLY A 262 -14.49 9.71 -23.30
N SER A 263 -14.35 8.39 -23.26
CA SER A 263 -14.71 7.49 -24.35
C SER A 263 -16.15 6.92 -24.23
N ARG A 264 -16.93 7.38 -23.24
CA ARG A 264 -18.30 6.90 -23.02
C ARG A 264 -19.21 7.19 -24.22
N PRO A 265 -20.12 6.26 -24.59
CA PRO A 265 -21.10 6.50 -25.67
C PRO A 265 -22.03 7.69 -25.42
N GLU A 266 -22.35 7.97 -24.15
CA GLU A 266 -23.18 9.11 -23.75
C GLU A 266 -22.43 10.47 -23.83
N GLY A 267 -21.12 10.44 -24.06
CA GLY A 267 -20.24 11.60 -24.02
C GLY A 267 -19.51 11.78 -22.68
N PRO A 268 -18.51 12.69 -22.63
CA PRO A 268 -17.71 12.94 -21.43
C PRO A 268 -18.55 13.65 -20.33
N PRO A 269 -18.46 13.22 -19.06
CA PRO A 269 -19.12 13.90 -17.95
C PRO A 269 -18.33 15.12 -17.47
N ARG A 270 -18.95 15.96 -16.63
CA ARG A 270 -18.21 16.85 -15.71
C ARG A 270 -17.67 16.02 -14.56
N LEU A 271 -16.41 16.25 -14.19
CA LEU A 271 -15.74 15.48 -13.17
C LEU A 271 -15.16 16.42 -12.11
N ARG A 272 -15.42 16.10 -10.84
CA ARG A 272 -14.76 16.74 -9.70
C ARG A 272 -14.00 15.68 -8.93
N ILE A 273 -12.73 15.94 -8.59
CA ILE A 273 -11.92 15.05 -7.77
C ILE A 273 -11.46 15.83 -6.55
N THR A 274 -11.84 15.37 -5.35
CA THR A 274 -11.39 15.91 -4.07
C THR A 274 -10.38 14.96 -3.44
N ALA A 275 -9.12 15.38 -3.38
CA ALA A 275 -8.04 14.67 -2.71
C ALA A 275 -8.02 15.02 -1.22
N LEU A 276 -8.22 14.04 -0.35
CA LEU A 276 -7.93 14.19 1.09
C LEU A 276 -6.47 13.80 1.32
N VAL A 277 -5.63 14.78 1.65
CA VAL A 277 -4.18 14.61 1.73
C VAL A 277 -3.70 14.70 3.17
N SER A 278 -2.67 13.93 3.51
CA SER A 278 -1.95 14.11 4.78
C SER A 278 -0.93 15.24 4.64
N ASP A 279 -0.90 16.14 5.64
CA ASP A 279 -0.32 17.50 5.76
C ASP A 279 1.03 17.88 5.10
N HIS A 280 1.74 16.97 4.44
CA HIS A 280 3.18 17.14 4.20
C HIS A 280 3.64 17.00 2.73
N ASN A 281 2.76 17.09 1.71
CA ASN A 281 3.18 17.19 0.29
C ASN A 281 2.05 17.72 -0.62
N VAL A 282 1.59 18.92 -0.33
CA VAL A 282 0.57 19.59 -1.13
C VAL A 282 1.15 19.99 -2.50
N LEU A 283 2.38 20.53 -2.54
CA LEU A 283 2.98 21.11 -3.75
C LEU A 283 3.24 20.10 -4.88
N GLY A 284 3.79 18.91 -4.56
CA GLY A 284 4.06 17.90 -5.59
C GLY A 284 2.77 17.37 -6.22
N LEU A 285 1.74 17.15 -5.39
CA LEU A 285 0.44 16.68 -5.86
C LEU A 285 -0.31 17.77 -6.65
N GLU A 286 -0.20 19.04 -6.24
CA GLU A 286 -0.76 20.18 -6.99
C GLU A 286 -0.24 20.24 -8.43
N GLY A 287 1.06 20.01 -8.64
CA GLY A 287 1.67 19.93 -9.97
C GLY A 287 1.03 18.82 -10.82
N SER A 288 1.01 17.59 -10.30
CA SER A 288 0.42 16.46 -11.01
C SER A 288 -1.11 16.57 -11.23
N MET A 289 -1.82 17.29 -10.36
CA MET A 289 -3.24 17.60 -10.56
C MET A 289 -3.48 18.58 -11.70
N LYS A 290 -2.59 19.57 -11.90
CA LYS A 290 -2.68 20.50 -13.03
C LYS A 290 -2.49 19.76 -14.35
N GLU A 291 -1.49 18.89 -14.44
CA GLU A 291 -1.27 18.02 -15.59
C GLU A 291 -2.52 17.16 -15.88
N LEU A 292 -3.12 16.59 -14.83
CA LEU A 292 -4.34 15.80 -14.95
C LEU A 292 -5.54 16.60 -15.51
N VAL A 293 -5.64 17.89 -15.18
CA VAL A 293 -6.69 18.79 -15.73
C VAL A 293 -6.45 19.07 -17.21
N GLU A 294 -5.20 19.27 -17.62
CA GLU A 294 -4.83 19.46 -19.03
C GLU A 294 -5.16 18.20 -19.85
N ASP A 295 -4.80 17.02 -19.33
CA ASP A 295 -5.14 15.73 -19.93
C ASP A 295 -6.65 15.53 -20.06
N ALA A 296 -7.42 15.81 -18.99
CA ALA A 296 -8.87 15.72 -19.02
C ALA A 296 -9.50 16.65 -20.06
N SER A 297 -8.98 17.88 -20.16
CA SER A 297 -9.46 18.88 -21.11
C SER A 297 -9.24 18.43 -22.56
N SER A 298 -8.11 17.78 -22.85
CA SER A 298 -7.83 17.21 -24.17
C SER A 298 -8.83 16.12 -24.61
N LEU A 299 -9.49 15.48 -23.64
CA LEU A 299 -10.50 14.44 -23.82
C LEU A 299 -11.94 14.98 -23.72
N GLY A 300 -12.11 16.30 -23.62
CA GLY A 300 -13.43 16.94 -23.51
C GLY A 300 -14.07 16.84 -22.12
N ILE A 301 -13.33 16.39 -21.09
CA ILE A 301 -13.79 16.35 -19.71
C ILE A 301 -13.44 17.67 -19.02
N THR A 302 -14.43 18.30 -18.39
CA THR A 302 -14.19 19.41 -17.47
C THR A 302 -13.86 18.85 -16.09
N LEU A 303 -12.58 18.83 -15.73
CA LEU A 303 -12.10 18.38 -14.42
C LEU A 303 -11.94 19.57 -13.44
N GLU A 304 -12.64 19.51 -12.32
CA GLU A 304 -12.47 20.41 -11.17
C GLU A 304 -11.67 19.70 -10.06
N PRO A 305 -10.38 20.04 -9.85
CA PRO A 305 -9.60 19.49 -8.75
C PRO A 305 -9.87 20.26 -7.45
N ALA A 306 -9.98 19.54 -6.35
CA ALA A 306 -10.00 20.08 -5.00
C ALA A 306 -9.05 19.29 -4.10
N MET A 307 -8.44 19.96 -3.12
CA MET A 307 -7.54 19.33 -2.17
C MET A 307 -7.90 19.81 -0.77
N ILE A 308 -7.98 18.88 0.17
CA ILE A 308 -8.22 19.16 1.59
C ILE A 308 -7.07 18.52 2.37
N SER A 309 -6.29 19.36 3.03
CA SER A 309 -5.13 18.96 3.83
C SER A 309 -5.52 18.75 5.29
N ASP A 310 -6.50 17.90 5.53
CA ASP A 310 -6.94 17.52 6.87
C ASP A 310 -6.93 15.99 7.01
N PRO A 311 -6.62 15.44 8.19
CA PRO A 311 -6.76 14.01 8.44
C PRO A 311 -8.18 13.50 8.18
N VAL A 312 -8.30 12.31 7.58
CA VAL A 312 -9.61 11.67 7.38
C VAL A 312 -10.22 11.36 8.74
N THR A 313 -11.24 12.13 9.10
CA THR A 313 -11.96 12.02 10.36
C THR A 313 -13.47 12.03 10.10
N PRO A 314 -14.29 11.49 11.01
CA PRO A 314 -15.74 11.59 10.89
C PRO A 314 -16.27 13.03 10.79
N SER A 315 -15.58 13.98 11.43
CA SER A 315 -15.89 15.42 11.37
C SER A 315 -15.56 16.06 10.03
N LEU A 316 -14.52 15.58 9.33
CA LEU A 316 -14.20 16.05 7.98
C LEU A 316 -15.20 15.51 6.95
N LEU A 317 -15.68 14.28 7.14
CA LEU A 317 -16.55 13.57 6.21
C LEU A 317 -18.03 14.01 6.36
N THR A 318 -18.29 15.30 6.10
CA THR A 318 -19.65 15.88 6.08
C THR A 318 -19.94 16.56 4.74
N ILE A 319 -21.22 16.81 4.47
CA ILE A 319 -21.70 17.47 3.24
C ILE A 319 -21.04 18.85 3.09
N GLU A 320 -20.95 19.60 4.19
CA GLU A 320 -20.46 20.97 4.21
C GLU A 320 -18.94 21.01 3.99
N ASN A 321 -18.19 20.19 4.72
CA ASN A 321 -16.73 20.19 4.68
C ASN A 321 -16.18 19.66 3.35
N LEU A 322 -16.89 18.71 2.73
CA LEU A 322 -16.54 18.18 1.41
C LEU A 322 -17.15 18.97 0.25
N ASN A 323 -17.93 20.01 0.57
CA ASN A 323 -18.66 20.84 -0.38
C ASN A 323 -19.46 19.99 -1.39
N LEU A 324 -20.26 19.05 -0.89
CA LEU A 324 -21.08 18.19 -1.73
C LEU A 324 -22.21 19.00 -2.39
N ARG A 325 -22.44 18.76 -3.67
CA ARG A 325 -23.40 19.53 -4.47
C ARG A 325 -24.57 18.67 -4.88
N GLU A 326 -25.77 19.26 -4.85
CA GLU A 326 -26.97 18.58 -5.34
C GLU A 326 -26.84 18.30 -6.85
N GLY A 327 -27.20 17.08 -7.26
CA GLY A 327 -27.11 16.63 -8.65
C GLY A 327 -25.76 16.03 -9.07
N GLU A 328 -24.73 16.06 -8.20
CA GLU A 328 -23.49 15.30 -8.43
C GLU A 328 -23.63 13.85 -7.95
N ALA A 329 -23.22 12.91 -8.80
CA ALA A 329 -23.08 11.51 -8.45
C ALA A 329 -21.80 11.32 -7.61
N LEU A 330 -21.96 10.97 -6.33
CA LEU A 330 -20.85 10.84 -5.38
C LEU A 330 -20.22 9.44 -5.41
N PHE A 331 -18.89 9.41 -5.43
CA PHE A 331 -18.06 8.20 -5.30
C PHE A 331 -16.99 8.44 -4.24
N VAL A 332 -16.65 7.41 -3.48
CA VAL A 332 -15.53 7.45 -2.53
C VAL A 332 -14.54 6.37 -2.91
N ASN A 333 -13.26 6.73 -3.01
CA ASN A 333 -12.17 5.83 -3.39
C ASN A 333 -11.12 5.81 -2.29
N SER A 334 -10.65 4.62 -1.93
CA SER A 334 -9.53 4.45 -1.03
C SER A 334 -8.59 3.35 -1.51
N ILE A 335 -7.34 3.73 -1.74
CA ILE A 335 -6.27 2.81 -2.14
C ILE A 335 -5.20 2.78 -1.04
N MET A 336 -5.03 1.61 -0.41
CA MET A 336 -4.00 1.32 0.59
C MET A 336 -3.90 2.40 1.66
N HIS A 337 -5.04 2.75 2.28
CA HIS A 337 -5.11 3.87 3.21
C HIS A 337 -5.99 3.61 4.43
N LEU A 338 -7.10 2.88 4.29
CA LEU A 338 -8.02 2.61 5.40
C LEU A 338 -7.37 1.74 6.48
N HIS A 339 -6.41 0.87 6.14
CA HIS A 339 -5.68 0.06 7.13
C HIS A 339 -5.03 0.90 8.25
N LYS A 340 -4.72 2.17 7.99
CA LYS A 340 -4.12 3.08 8.98
C LYS A 340 -5.08 3.44 10.12
N TYR A 341 -6.39 3.30 9.91
CA TYR A 341 -7.44 3.61 10.88
C TYR A 341 -8.00 2.37 11.59
N VAL A 342 -7.53 1.18 11.22
CA VAL A 342 -7.86 -0.07 11.91
C VAL A 342 -7.40 0.00 13.37
N GLU A 343 -6.23 0.60 13.62
CA GLU A 343 -5.63 0.71 14.96
C GLU A 343 -5.67 -0.64 15.71
N GLU A 344 -5.87 -0.63 17.04
CA GLU A 344 -5.99 -1.86 17.84
C GLU A 344 -7.43 -2.35 17.98
N SER A 345 -8.42 -1.45 17.90
CA SER A 345 -9.82 -1.73 18.24
C SER A 345 -10.81 -1.58 17.07
N ARG A 346 -10.34 -1.13 15.89
CA ARG A 346 -11.19 -0.77 14.73
C ARG A 346 -12.19 0.36 14.99
N GLY A 347 -12.11 1.02 16.15
CA GLY A 347 -13.03 2.09 16.52
C GLY A 347 -13.00 3.27 15.53
N SER A 348 -11.80 3.77 15.24
CA SER A 348 -11.59 4.86 14.27
C SER A 348 -12.08 4.50 12.87
N LEU A 349 -11.73 3.30 12.36
CA LEU A 349 -12.22 2.80 11.08
C LEU A 349 -13.75 2.73 11.03
N LYS A 350 -14.39 2.16 12.07
CA LYS A 350 -15.86 2.06 12.15
C LYS A 350 -16.52 3.44 12.05
N LEU A 351 -15.98 4.44 12.74
CA LEU A 351 -16.51 5.80 12.71
C LEU A 351 -16.33 6.45 11.33
N ILE A 352 -15.20 6.23 10.66
CA ILE A 352 -14.93 6.71 9.30
C ILE A 352 -15.91 6.07 8.31
N LEU A 353 -16.07 4.75 8.33
CA LEU A 353 -17.02 4.04 7.45
C LEU A 353 -18.46 4.47 7.71
N GLN A 354 -18.85 4.71 8.96
CA GLN A 354 -20.15 5.27 9.30
C GLN A 354 -20.34 6.69 8.74
N ALA A 355 -19.32 7.53 8.77
CA ALA A 355 -19.37 8.86 8.18
C ALA A 355 -19.49 8.79 6.66
N ILE A 356 -18.69 7.96 5.98
CA ILE A 356 -18.79 7.68 4.53
C ILE A 356 -20.21 7.22 4.18
N LYS A 357 -20.76 6.27 4.95
CA LYS A 357 -22.13 5.78 4.74
C LYS A 357 -23.17 6.89 4.84
N LYS A 358 -23.02 7.85 5.75
CA LYS A 358 -23.94 9.01 5.88
C LYS A 358 -23.88 9.94 4.67
N LEU A 359 -22.77 10.01 3.94
CA LEU A 359 -22.65 10.77 2.69
C LEU A 359 -23.44 10.12 1.53
N CYS A 360 -23.86 8.86 1.68
CA CYS A 360 -24.60 8.09 0.68
C CYS A 360 -23.92 8.06 -0.71
N PRO A 361 -22.64 7.68 -0.81
CA PRO A 361 -21.99 7.51 -2.12
C PRO A 361 -22.66 6.38 -2.91
N ILE A 362 -22.62 6.48 -4.24
CA ILE A 362 -23.11 5.42 -5.13
C ILE A 362 -22.24 4.17 -4.98
N VAL A 363 -20.92 4.36 -4.92
CA VAL A 363 -19.93 3.30 -4.71
C VAL A 363 -18.84 3.82 -3.76
N LEU A 364 -18.42 2.94 -2.85
CA LEU A 364 -17.17 3.02 -2.12
C LEU A 364 -16.23 1.94 -2.70
N THR A 365 -15.10 2.34 -3.28
CA THR A 365 -14.04 1.43 -3.70
C THR A 365 -12.96 1.35 -2.62
N VAL A 366 -12.60 0.12 -2.23
CA VAL A 366 -11.55 -0.16 -1.24
C VAL A 366 -10.56 -1.13 -1.86
N VAL A 367 -9.29 -0.71 -1.93
CA VAL A 367 -8.18 -1.56 -2.34
C VAL A 367 -7.19 -1.63 -1.19
N GLU A 368 -7.03 -2.79 -0.60
CA GLU A 368 -6.20 -3.01 0.59
C GLU A 368 -5.35 -4.27 0.45
N GLN A 369 -4.27 -4.34 1.24
CA GLN A 369 -3.40 -5.50 1.34
C GLN A 369 -4.13 -6.64 2.06
N ASP A 370 -4.31 -7.78 1.40
CA ASP A 370 -4.94 -8.98 1.99
C ASP A 370 -3.93 -9.77 2.83
N ALA A 371 -3.70 -9.32 4.06
CA ALA A 371 -2.73 -9.93 4.98
C ALA A 371 -3.16 -9.77 6.44
N ASN A 372 -2.75 -10.69 7.32
CA ASN A 372 -3.05 -10.60 8.75
C ASN A 372 -1.88 -10.00 9.54
N HIS A 373 -1.64 -8.69 9.38
CA HIS A 373 -0.54 -7.99 10.06
C HIS A 373 -0.98 -7.23 11.32
N ASN A 374 -2.25 -7.37 11.72
CA ASN A 374 -2.78 -6.69 12.90
C ASN A 374 -3.05 -7.61 14.10
N GLY A 375 -2.54 -8.84 14.10
CA GLY A 375 -2.66 -9.76 15.24
C GLY A 375 -2.13 -9.15 16.55
N PRO A 376 -2.65 -9.53 17.73
CA PRO A 376 -2.29 -8.90 19.01
C PRO A 376 -0.87 -9.23 19.47
N PHE A 377 -0.33 -10.40 19.10
CA PHE A 377 0.98 -10.88 19.55
C PHE A 377 2.08 -10.61 18.51
N PHE A 378 3.27 -10.23 18.98
CA PHE A 378 4.38 -9.84 18.11
C PHE A 378 4.86 -10.99 17.23
N LEU A 379 5.16 -12.17 17.82
CA LEU A 379 5.61 -13.32 17.03
C LEU A 379 4.61 -13.75 15.94
N GLY A 380 3.31 -13.70 16.26
CA GLY A 380 2.26 -13.98 15.28
C GLY A 380 2.30 -13.03 14.09
N ARG A 381 2.40 -11.71 14.35
CA ARG A 381 2.55 -10.70 13.29
C ARG A 381 3.86 -10.87 12.50
N PHE A 382 4.96 -11.19 13.19
CA PHE A 382 6.26 -11.41 12.57
C PHE A 382 6.20 -12.57 11.57
N LEU A 383 5.62 -13.70 11.97
CA LEU A 383 5.44 -14.87 11.12
C LEU A 383 4.55 -14.57 9.91
N GLU A 384 3.36 -14.01 10.12
CA GLU A 384 2.43 -13.69 9.02
C GLU A 384 3.04 -12.71 8.02
N SER A 385 3.74 -11.68 8.51
CA SER A 385 4.42 -10.72 7.64
C SER A 385 5.62 -11.34 6.91
N LEU A 386 6.40 -12.21 7.55
CA LEU A 386 7.50 -12.91 6.87
C LEU A 386 6.98 -13.77 5.73
N HIS A 387 5.88 -14.49 5.93
CA HIS A 387 5.23 -15.26 4.87
C HIS A 387 4.71 -14.37 3.72
N TYR A 388 4.01 -13.28 4.05
CA TYR A 388 3.48 -12.34 3.07
C TYR A 388 4.58 -11.70 2.23
N TYR A 389 5.60 -11.12 2.86
CA TYR A 389 6.68 -10.45 2.14
C TYR A 389 7.63 -11.41 1.44
N SER A 390 7.83 -12.65 1.93
CA SER A 390 8.58 -13.66 1.18
C SER A 390 7.92 -13.94 -0.19
N THR A 391 6.59 -14.05 -0.21
CA THR A 391 5.82 -14.22 -1.46
C THR A 391 6.01 -13.04 -2.41
N ILE A 392 6.01 -11.81 -1.88
CA ILE A 392 6.31 -10.60 -2.68
C ILE A 392 7.74 -10.64 -3.22
N PHE A 393 8.74 -10.97 -2.41
CA PHE A 393 10.13 -10.99 -2.84
C PHE A 393 10.40 -12.10 -3.87
N ASP A 394 9.76 -13.26 -3.75
CA ASP A 394 9.81 -14.34 -4.74
C ASP A 394 9.19 -13.90 -6.07
N SER A 395 8.05 -13.20 -6.03
CA SER A 395 7.42 -12.67 -7.24
C SER A 395 8.29 -11.61 -7.95
N LEU A 396 9.03 -10.79 -7.20
CA LEU A 396 9.99 -9.83 -7.74
C LEU A 396 11.22 -10.53 -8.32
N GLU A 397 11.71 -11.60 -7.69
CA GLU A 397 12.86 -12.40 -8.17
C GLU A 397 12.63 -12.94 -9.58
N VAL A 398 11.40 -13.39 -9.87
CA VAL A 398 11.03 -13.90 -11.19
C VAL A 398 10.89 -12.77 -12.23
N SER A 399 10.59 -11.55 -11.77
CA SER A 399 10.15 -10.44 -12.64
C SER A 399 11.24 -9.42 -12.94
N LEU A 400 12.22 -9.27 -12.05
CA LEU A 400 13.26 -8.25 -12.10
C LEU A 400 14.64 -8.87 -11.81
N LEU A 401 15.64 -8.46 -12.58
CA LEU A 401 17.02 -8.94 -12.41
C LEU A 401 17.60 -8.58 -11.05
N ARG A 402 18.56 -9.38 -10.58
CA ARG A 402 19.13 -9.22 -9.23
C ARG A 402 19.89 -7.92 -9.00
N ASN A 403 20.43 -7.33 -10.06
CA ASN A 403 21.15 -6.05 -10.05
C ASN A 403 20.26 -4.87 -10.45
N SER A 404 18.94 -5.07 -10.58
CA SER A 404 18.01 -4.01 -10.97
C SER A 404 17.93 -2.92 -9.89
N VAL A 405 18.38 -1.71 -10.23
CA VAL A 405 18.25 -0.52 -9.37
C VAL A 405 16.78 -0.24 -9.03
N ARG A 406 15.87 -0.45 -10.00
CA ARG A 406 14.42 -0.28 -9.77
C ARG A 406 13.91 -1.24 -8.70
N ARG A 407 14.32 -2.52 -8.75
CA ARG A 407 13.96 -3.52 -7.75
C ARG A 407 14.48 -3.13 -6.37
N MET A 408 15.77 -2.74 -6.29
CA MET A 408 16.39 -2.32 -5.03
C MET A 408 15.68 -1.13 -4.39
N LYS A 409 15.26 -0.14 -5.20
CA LYS A 409 14.44 0.99 -4.71
C LYS A 409 13.09 0.53 -4.17
N ILE A 410 12.38 -0.35 -4.88
CA ILE A 410 11.10 -0.92 -4.43
C ILE A 410 11.27 -1.67 -3.10
N GLU A 411 12.24 -2.58 -3.02
CA GLU A 411 12.47 -3.39 -1.83
C GLU A 411 12.87 -2.53 -0.62
N ARG A 412 13.81 -1.59 -0.79
CA ARG A 412 14.38 -0.82 0.34
C ARG A 412 13.59 0.41 0.74
N LEU A 413 12.94 1.10 -0.19
CA LEU A 413 12.29 2.38 0.06
C LEU A 413 10.77 2.25 0.21
N HIS A 414 10.19 1.11 -0.19
CA HIS A 414 8.77 0.82 0.00
C HIS A 414 8.54 -0.37 0.94
N PHE A 415 8.95 -1.59 0.57
CA PHE A 415 8.60 -2.78 1.37
C PHE A 415 9.34 -2.87 2.71
N LEU A 416 10.64 -2.53 2.76
CA LEU A 416 11.39 -2.48 4.02
C LEU A 416 10.75 -1.52 5.02
N GLU A 417 10.25 -0.38 4.57
CA GLU A 417 9.60 0.60 5.45
C GLU A 417 8.28 0.06 6.04
N GLN A 418 7.51 -0.69 5.24
CA GLN A 418 6.32 -1.37 5.75
C GLN A 418 6.68 -2.47 6.75
N ILE A 419 7.65 -3.33 6.40
CA ILE A 419 8.16 -4.40 7.28
C ILE A 419 8.66 -3.79 8.59
N ARG A 420 9.45 -2.72 8.53
CA ARG A 420 9.95 -1.99 9.69
C ARG A 420 8.81 -1.45 10.54
N ASN A 421 7.75 -0.92 9.92
CA ASN A 421 6.59 -0.45 10.67
C ASN A 421 5.88 -1.59 11.43
N ILE A 422 5.65 -2.72 10.76
CA ILE A 422 5.00 -3.91 11.33
C ILE A 422 5.83 -4.51 12.47
N VAL A 423 7.14 -4.64 12.27
CA VAL A 423 8.05 -5.33 13.20
C VAL A 423 8.46 -4.42 14.36
N ALA A 424 8.86 -3.17 14.09
CA ALA A 424 9.52 -2.36 15.11
C ALA A 424 8.56 -1.59 16.03
N PHE A 425 7.41 -1.15 15.52
CA PHE A 425 6.55 -0.21 16.23
C PHE A 425 5.35 -0.89 16.91
N GLU A 426 4.74 -0.18 17.87
CA GLU A 426 3.50 -0.55 18.54
C GLU A 426 2.62 0.69 18.75
N GLY A 427 1.38 0.47 19.21
CA GLY A 427 0.44 1.55 19.53
C GLY A 427 0.18 2.46 18.32
N PRO A 428 0.11 3.80 18.51
CA PRO A 428 -0.24 4.74 17.45
C PRO A 428 0.84 4.88 16.36
N TYR A 429 2.08 4.42 16.61
CA TYR A 429 3.18 4.52 15.65
C TYR A 429 3.23 3.33 14.68
N ARG A 430 2.53 2.22 14.99
CA ARG A 430 2.34 1.11 14.06
C ARG A 430 1.09 1.39 13.22
N ILE A 431 1.30 1.77 11.97
CA ILE A 431 0.26 2.19 11.02
C ILE A 431 -0.04 1.12 9.96
N GLU A 432 0.91 0.25 9.61
CA GLU A 432 0.76 -0.81 8.62
C GLU A 432 0.03 -2.01 9.24
N ARG A 433 -1.28 -1.84 9.43
CA ARG A 433 -2.17 -2.79 10.10
C ARG A 433 -3.11 -3.47 9.11
N HIS A 434 -2.53 -4.22 8.19
CA HIS A 434 -3.29 -4.93 7.17
C HIS A 434 -4.20 -6.00 7.80
N GLU A 435 -5.38 -6.17 7.21
CA GLU A 435 -6.35 -7.20 7.56
C GLU A 435 -6.78 -7.97 6.32
N ARG A 436 -7.22 -9.22 6.51
CA ARG A 436 -7.70 -10.06 5.42
C ARG A 436 -9.08 -9.60 4.93
N VAL A 437 -9.43 -9.99 3.70
CA VAL A 437 -10.69 -9.61 3.05
C VAL A 437 -11.95 -10.01 3.82
N ASP A 438 -11.91 -11.07 4.63
CA ASP A 438 -13.04 -11.49 5.46
C ASP A 438 -13.27 -10.59 6.69
N GLN A 439 -12.25 -9.81 7.08
CA GLN A 439 -12.32 -8.83 8.16
C GLN A 439 -12.79 -7.46 7.67
N TRP A 440 -12.42 -7.09 6.43
CA TRP A 440 -12.93 -5.92 5.72
C TRP A 440 -14.40 -6.06 5.36
#